data_AF-A0A3C1VHT4-F1
#
_entry.id   AF-A0A3C1VHT4-F1
#
_cell.length_a   1.000
_cell.length_b   1.000
_cell.length_c   1.000
_cell.angle_alpha   90.00
_cell.angle_beta   90.00
_cell.angle_gamma   90.00
#
_symmetry.space_group_name_H-M   'P 1'
#
loop_
_entity.id
_entity.type
_entity.pdbx_description
1 polymer ?
#
loop_
_entity_poly.entity_id
_entity_poly.type
_entity_poly.pdbx_seq_one_letter_code
_entity_poly.pdbx_strand_id
1 'polypeptide(L)'
;MNLHRFTKNLFPLAVALTLFLPYAKADTDVSHATARPSPDWLRARTIYEIYPRDFSVAGNLNGVTAKLDELHRLGVNILWTMPIHPIGEKFRKGGFGSPYSIKDYYAVDPNYGTLDDYKKLVAGAHQRGMKVIMDLVANHTAWDSVMMTNKDFYKQDASGHVIPPVPEWTDVAGLSYKSYALREYMIAMLKYWIKEADVDGFRCDVAYMVPTDFWEQVRTE
;
A
#
# COMPACT_ATOMS: atom_id res chain seq x y z
N MET A 1 -14.30 -1.75 -87.43
CA MET A 1 -13.70 -3.04 -87.01
C MET A 1 -13.27 -2.89 -85.57
N ASN A 2 -13.99 -3.56 -84.64
CA ASN A 2 -13.66 -3.83 -83.22
C ASN A 2 -13.48 -2.61 -82.28
N LEU A 3 -13.94 -2.59 -81.02
CA LEU A 3 -14.64 -3.53 -80.15
C LEU A 3 -15.25 -2.71 -78.99
N HIS A 4 -16.33 -3.20 -78.39
CA HIS A 4 -16.94 -2.70 -77.16
C HIS A 4 -15.96 -2.62 -75.97
N ARG A 5 -16.15 -1.65 -75.07
CA ARG A 5 -15.98 -1.90 -73.62
C ARG A 5 -16.79 -0.95 -72.75
N PHE A 6 -17.75 -1.56 -72.04
CA PHE A 6 -18.38 -1.11 -70.81
C PHE A 6 -17.34 -0.82 -69.72
N THR A 7 -17.63 0.17 -68.86
CA THR A 7 -17.54 0.12 -67.37
C THR A 7 -17.93 1.51 -66.84
N LYS A 8 -19.13 1.71 -66.28
CA LYS A 8 -19.52 1.58 -64.86
C LYS A 8 -18.80 2.56 -63.91
N ASN A 9 -19.62 3.46 -63.36
CA ASN A 9 -19.45 4.33 -62.20
C ASN A 9 -18.43 3.86 -61.15
N LEU A 10 -17.53 4.76 -60.74
CA LEU A 10 -16.91 4.73 -59.42
C LEU A 10 -17.16 6.07 -58.72
N PHE A 11 -18.08 6.06 -57.76
CA PHE A 11 -18.11 7.02 -56.67
C PHE A 11 -16.91 6.72 -55.74
N PRO A 12 -16.14 7.72 -55.28
CA PRO A 12 -15.15 7.46 -54.24
C PRO A 12 -15.89 7.24 -52.92
N LEU A 13 -15.81 6.02 -52.40
CA LEU A 13 -16.27 5.66 -51.07
C LEU A 13 -15.28 6.26 -50.05
N ALA A 14 -15.65 7.35 -49.39
CA ALA A 14 -14.89 7.88 -48.27
C ALA A 14 -15.01 6.91 -47.08
N VAL A 15 -13.96 6.10 -46.87
CA VAL A 15 -13.82 5.28 -45.66
C VAL A 15 -13.41 6.23 -44.53
N ALA A 16 -14.38 6.67 -43.73
CA ALA A 16 -14.11 7.35 -42.47
C ALA A 16 -13.53 6.34 -41.49
N LEU A 17 -12.20 6.31 -41.38
CA LEU A 17 -11.48 5.55 -40.36
C LEU A 17 -11.68 6.26 -39.01
N THR A 18 -12.77 5.96 -38.31
CA THR A 18 -12.95 6.37 -36.92
C THR A 18 -11.90 5.67 -36.06
N LEU A 19 -10.83 6.39 -35.75
CA LEU A 19 -9.88 6.05 -34.71
C LEU A 19 -10.66 5.90 -33.39
N PHE A 20 -10.80 4.66 -32.91
CA PHE A 20 -11.19 4.41 -31.53
C PHE A 20 -10.07 4.91 -30.63
N LEU A 21 -10.18 6.15 -30.17
CA LEU A 21 -9.43 6.62 -29.02
C LEU A 21 -9.77 5.69 -27.85
N PRO A 22 -8.79 5.13 -27.11
CA PRO A 22 -9.09 4.44 -25.89
C PRO A 22 -9.76 5.45 -24.96
N TYR A 23 -11.04 5.20 -24.66
CA TYR A 23 -11.78 5.94 -23.65
C TYR A 23 -10.96 5.82 -22.36
N ALA A 24 -10.25 6.89 -21.98
CA ALA A 24 -9.79 7.04 -20.61
C ALA A 24 -11.07 6.97 -19.77
N LYS A 25 -11.21 5.89 -18.99
CA LYS A 25 -12.34 5.73 -18.08
C LYS A 25 -12.28 6.95 -17.17
N ALA A 26 -13.22 7.89 -17.33
CA ALA A 26 -13.31 9.02 -16.45
C ALA A 26 -13.33 8.50 -15.01
N ASP A 27 -12.50 9.07 -14.14
CA ASP A 27 -12.53 8.72 -12.72
C ASP A 27 -13.97 8.93 -12.24
N THR A 28 -14.64 7.83 -11.89
CA THR A 28 -15.98 7.87 -11.34
C THR A 28 -15.95 8.77 -10.11
N ASP A 29 -16.72 9.85 -10.09
CA ASP A 29 -16.85 10.69 -8.89
C ASP A 29 -17.48 9.86 -7.78
N VAL A 30 -16.65 9.45 -6.82
CA VAL A 30 -17.06 8.67 -5.65
C VAL A 30 -17.31 9.53 -4.41
N SER A 31 -17.22 10.86 -4.52
CA SER A 31 -17.46 11.77 -3.37
C SER A 31 -18.89 11.68 -2.84
N HIS A 32 -19.83 11.26 -3.70
CA HIS A 32 -21.23 11.01 -3.37
C HIS A 32 -21.57 9.52 -3.18
N ALA A 33 -20.59 8.62 -3.28
CA ALA A 33 -20.82 7.21 -3.06
C ALA A 33 -21.08 6.93 -1.57
N THR A 34 -22.02 6.05 -1.28
CA THR A 34 -22.28 5.61 0.09
C THR A 34 -21.07 4.82 0.60
N ALA A 35 -20.39 5.36 1.61
CA ALA A 35 -19.32 4.66 2.29
C ALA A 35 -19.86 3.38 2.96
N ARG A 36 -18.99 2.38 3.08
CA ARG A 36 -19.32 1.14 3.79
C ARG A 36 -19.60 1.44 5.25
N PRO A 37 -20.61 0.79 5.88
CA PRO A 37 -20.86 0.99 7.28
C PRO A 37 -19.67 0.48 8.10
N SER A 38 -19.19 1.31 9.03
CA SER A 38 -18.27 0.87 10.07
C SER A 38 -19.04 0.05 11.12
N PRO A 39 -18.45 -1.01 11.69
CA PRO A 39 -19.04 -1.71 12.84
C PRO A 39 -19.34 -0.75 14.00
N ASP A 40 -20.45 -0.94 14.70
CA ASP A 40 -20.88 -0.02 15.76
C ASP A 40 -19.87 0.09 16.91
N TRP A 41 -19.15 -1.00 17.21
CA TRP A 41 -18.14 -1.01 18.25
C TRP A 41 -17.00 -0.03 18.00
N LEU A 42 -16.74 0.37 16.75
CA LEU A 42 -15.65 1.28 16.35
C LEU A 42 -16.01 2.76 16.57
N ARG A 43 -17.31 3.12 16.55
CA ARG A 43 -17.77 4.51 16.59
C ARG A 43 -17.40 5.26 17.86
N ALA A 44 -17.17 4.53 18.96
CA ALA A 44 -16.84 5.07 20.28
C ALA A 44 -15.42 4.72 20.73
N ARG A 45 -14.49 4.47 19.79
CA ARG A 45 -13.12 4.04 20.11
C ARG A 45 -12.11 5.14 19.86
N THR A 46 -11.08 5.13 20.70
CA THR A 46 -9.91 6.01 20.57
C THR A 46 -8.77 5.26 19.91
N ILE A 47 -8.29 5.79 18.78
CA ILE A 47 -7.06 5.34 18.11
C ILE A 47 -5.90 6.20 18.61
N TYR A 48 -4.77 5.57 18.93
CA TYR A 48 -3.53 6.26 19.28
C TYR A 48 -2.42 5.83 18.32
N GLU A 49 -1.92 6.78 17.53
CA GLU A 49 -0.80 6.57 16.63
C GLU A 49 0.52 6.62 17.38
N ILE A 50 1.39 5.65 17.11
CA ILE A 50 2.69 5.51 17.76
C ILE A 50 3.77 5.50 16.68
N TYR A 51 4.72 6.42 16.83
CA TYR A 51 5.99 6.36 16.15
C TYR A 51 7.02 5.66 17.04
N PRO A 52 7.37 4.38 16.82
CA PRO A 52 8.19 3.62 17.77
C PRO A 52 9.56 4.26 18.07
N ARG A 53 10.15 4.90 17.04
CA ARG A 53 11.44 5.60 17.11
C ARG A 53 11.48 6.69 18.19
N ASP A 54 10.40 7.46 18.30
CA ASP A 54 10.37 8.68 19.11
C ASP A 54 9.47 8.56 20.35
N PHE A 55 8.65 7.52 20.42
CA PHE A 55 7.65 7.36 21.48
C PHE A 55 8.24 7.12 22.88
N SER A 56 9.43 6.49 22.95
CA SER A 56 10.08 6.17 24.21
C SER A 56 11.58 6.41 24.13
N VAL A 57 12.26 6.54 25.28
CA VAL A 57 13.72 6.67 25.35
C VAL A 57 14.43 5.50 24.65
N ALA A 58 13.86 4.30 24.70
CA ALA A 58 14.41 3.13 24.03
C ALA A 58 14.24 3.15 22.49
N GLY A 59 13.30 3.97 21.98
CA GLY A 59 13.06 4.16 20.55
C GLY A 59 12.69 2.89 19.78
N ASN A 60 12.07 1.91 20.44
CA ASN A 60 11.85 0.57 19.89
C ASN A 60 10.54 -0.07 20.40
N LEU A 61 10.20 -1.25 19.89
CA LEU A 61 8.92 -1.94 20.19
C LEU A 61 8.80 -2.31 21.67
N ASN A 62 9.88 -2.71 22.32
CA ASN A 62 9.87 -3.03 23.74
C ASN A 62 9.60 -1.78 24.61
N GLY A 63 10.08 -0.61 24.18
CA GLY A 63 9.74 0.67 24.78
C GLY A 63 8.26 1.02 24.66
N VAL A 64 7.61 0.66 23.54
CA VAL A 64 6.15 0.78 23.37
C VAL A 64 5.43 -0.21 24.30
N THR A 65 5.85 -1.48 24.33
CA THR A 65 5.27 -2.53 25.19
C THR A 65 5.28 -2.13 26.66
N ALA A 66 6.37 -1.52 27.14
CA ALA A 66 6.51 -1.04 28.52
C ALA A 66 5.50 0.07 28.91
N LYS A 67 4.84 0.70 27.93
CA LYS A 67 3.88 1.80 28.13
C LYS A 67 2.43 1.38 27.94
N LEU A 68 2.14 0.11 27.67
CA LEU A 68 0.78 -0.36 27.41
C LEU A 68 -0.19 -0.12 28.57
N ASP A 69 0.26 -0.20 29.83
CA ASP A 69 -0.59 0.12 30.99
C ASP A 69 -0.99 1.60 31.03
N GLU A 70 -0.06 2.48 30.65
CA GLU A 70 -0.30 3.91 30.58
C GLU A 70 -1.30 4.24 29.47
N LEU A 71 -1.11 3.65 28.29
CA LEU A 71 -2.01 3.79 27.14
C LEU A 71 -3.42 3.25 27.45
N HIS A 72 -3.50 2.09 28.10
CA HIS A 72 -4.78 1.53 28.52
C HIS A 72 -5.50 2.44 29.52
N ARG A 73 -4.79 2.95 30.54
CA ARG A 73 -5.35 3.90 31.51
C ARG A 73 -5.79 5.22 30.88
N LEU A 74 -5.12 5.66 29.82
CA LEU A 74 -5.52 6.82 29.02
C LEU A 74 -6.85 6.60 28.26
N GLY A 75 -7.31 5.36 28.14
CA GLY A 75 -8.53 5.00 27.42
C GLY A 75 -8.30 4.67 25.95
N VAL A 76 -7.07 4.35 25.56
CA VAL A 76 -6.76 3.90 24.19
C VAL A 76 -7.42 2.55 23.94
N ASN A 77 -8.08 2.40 22.79
CA ASN A 77 -8.68 1.14 22.38
C ASN A 77 -7.95 0.49 21.21
N ILE A 78 -7.36 1.29 20.33
CA ILE A 78 -6.66 0.82 19.13
C ILE A 78 -5.30 1.51 19.08
N LEU A 79 -4.24 0.72 19.09
CA LEU A 79 -2.88 1.18 18.85
C LEU A 79 -2.59 1.09 17.36
N TRP A 80 -2.23 2.22 16.75
CA TRP A 80 -1.75 2.25 15.38
C TRP A 80 -0.24 2.44 15.41
N THR A 81 0.51 1.43 15.00
CA THR A 81 1.96 1.58 14.82
C THR A 81 2.23 2.14 13.43
N MET A 82 2.95 3.26 13.35
CA MET A 82 3.64 3.68 12.12
C MET A 82 4.52 2.53 11.57
N PRO A 83 4.96 2.56 10.30
CA PRO A 83 5.66 1.43 9.70
C PRO A 83 6.86 0.97 10.53
N ILE A 84 6.93 -0.35 10.77
CA ILE A 84 7.96 -0.98 11.60
C ILE A 84 9.04 -1.69 10.77
N HIS A 85 8.98 -1.55 9.45
CA HIS A 85 9.81 -2.30 8.51
C HIS A 85 11.17 -1.64 8.28
N PRO A 86 12.20 -2.40 7.85
CA PRO A 86 13.48 -1.83 7.47
C PRO A 86 13.33 -0.73 6.41
N ILE A 87 14.01 0.39 6.62
CA ILE A 87 13.96 1.54 5.72
C ILE A 87 15.05 1.46 4.65
N GLY A 88 14.69 1.78 3.41
CA GLY A 88 15.61 1.83 2.27
C GLY A 88 16.82 2.72 2.49
N GLU A 89 17.96 2.32 1.93
CA GLU A 89 19.20 3.11 1.97
C GLU A 89 19.38 3.96 0.71
N LYS A 90 18.86 3.47 -0.42
CA LYS A 90 19.04 4.12 -1.71
C LYS A 90 18.11 5.33 -1.84
N PHE A 91 18.71 6.49 -2.14
CA PHE A 91 18.02 7.80 -2.21
C PHE A 91 17.30 8.21 -0.93
N ARG A 92 17.73 7.66 0.22
CA ARG A 92 17.17 7.94 1.54
C ARG A 92 17.14 9.44 1.84
N LYS A 93 16.00 9.93 2.32
CA LYS A 93 15.84 11.29 2.84
C LYS A 93 16.32 11.39 4.29
N GLY A 94 17.25 12.31 4.55
CA GLY A 94 17.82 12.51 5.88
C GLY A 94 18.67 11.33 6.37
N GLY A 95 19.16 11.40 7.61
CA GLY A 95 20.05 10.37 8.17
C GLY A 95 19.35 9.03 8.43
N PHE A 96 18.13 9.08 8.96
CA PHE A 96 17.39 7.88 9.38
C PHE A 96 16.38 7.36 8.36
N GLY A 97 16.04 8.16 7.33
CA GLY A 97 15.01 7.81 6.36
C GLY A 97 13.58 7.95 6.88
N SER A 98 12.65 8.04 5.94
CA SER A 98 11.21 7.98 6.20
C SER A 98 10.79 6.54 6.49
N PRO A 99 9.97 6.27 7.53
CA PRO A 99 9.42 4.93 7.77
C PRO A 99 8.54 4.43 6.60
N TYR A 100 8.10 5.34 5.72
CA TYR A 100 7.29 5.01 4.54
C TYR A 100 8.12 4.54 3.33
N SER A 101 9.45 4.62 3.36
CA SER A 101 10.32 4.07 2.31
C SER A 101 10.79 2.65 2.68
N ILE A 102 9.90 1.68 2.51
CA ILE A 102 10.07 0.31 3.03
C ILE A 102 10.93 -0.57 2.10
N LYS A 103 11.94 -1.22 2.69
CA LYS A 103 12.84 -2.15 2.01
C LYS A 103 12.29 -3.58 1.98
N ASP A 104 11.69 -4.04 3.07
CA ASP A 104 11.16 -5.40 3.21
C ASP A 104 9.90 -5.44 4.07
N TYR A 105 8.75 -5.78 3.47
CA TYR A 105 7.46 -5.84 4.16
C TYR A 105 7.30 -7.02 5.12
N TYR A 106 8.15 -8.04 5.05
CA TYR A 106 8.07 -9.20 5.94
C TYR A 106 8.97 -9.07 7.16
N ALA A 107 9.84 -8.06 7.18
CA ALA A 107 10.81 -7.86 8.25
C ALA A 107 10.37 -6.76 9.22
N VAL A 108 10.82 -6.88 10.46
CA VAL A 108 10.86 -5.77 11.43
C VAL A 108 12.23 -5.09 11.32
N ASP A 109 12.25 -3.75 11.34
CA ASP A 109 13.50 -2.98 11.36
C ASP A 109 14.31 -3.38 12.60
N PRO A 110 15.57 -3.82 12.44
CA PRO A 110 16.39 -4.23 13.58
C PRO A 110 16.63 -3.12 14.61
N ASN A 111 16.47 -1.85 14.24
CA ASN A 111 16.51 -0.73 15.19
C ASN A 111 15.29 -0.72 16.13
N TYR A 112 14.16 -1.30 15.71
CA TYR A 112 12.95 -1.43 16.51
C TYR A 112 12.86 -2.76 17.27
N GLY A 113 13.64 -3.77 16.88
CA GLY A 113 13.72 -5.06 17.54
C GLY A 113 13.44 -6.21 16.58
N THR A 114 12.75 -7.24 17.07
CA THR A 114 12.47 -8.48 16.34
C THR A 114 10.97 -8.69 16.10
N LEU A 115 10.63 -9.66 15.25
CA LEU A 115 9.25 -10.13 15.12
C LEU A 115 8.66 -10.59 16.47
N ASP A 116 9.46 -11.24 17.32
CA ASP A 116 9.01 -11.67 18.64
C ASP A 116 8.73 -10.49 19.57
N ASP A 117 9.47 -9.39 19.45
CA ASP A 117 9.18 -8.17 20.20
C ASP A 117 7.88 -7.52 19.72
N TYR A 118 7.60 -7.58 18.41
CA TYR A 118 6.31 -7.14 17.87
C TYR A 118 5.15 -8.02 18.34
N LYS A 119 5.31 -9.35 18.33
CA LYS A 119 4.34 -10.30 18.91
C LYS A 119 4.06 -10.01 20.37
N LYS A 120 5.09 -9.73 21.18
CA LYS A 120 4.93 -9.34 22.60
C LYS A 120 4.12 -8.04 22.74
N LEU A 121 4.36 -7.05 21.89
CA LEU A 121 3.60 -5.81 21.88
C LEU A 121 2.11 -6.08 21.60
N VAL A 122 1.81 -6.85 20.56
CA VAL A 122 0.43 -7.19 20.18
C VAL A 122 -0.27 -7.98 21.28
N ALA A 123 0.34 -9.06 21.76
CA ALA A 123 -0.21 -9.87 22.85
C ALA A 123 -0.42 -9.04 24.14
N GLY A 124 0.52 -8.16 24.47
CA GLY A 124 0.40 -7.25 25.61
C GLY A 124 -0.76 -6.26 25.46
N ALA A 125 -1.01 -5.75 24.25
CA ALA A 125 -2.14 -4.87 23.97
C ALA A 125 -3.46 -5.65 24.10
N HIS A 126 -3.52 -6.87 23.57
CA HIS A 126 -4.70 -7.73 23.66
C HIS A 126 -5.06 -8.11 25.10
N GLN A 127 -4.08 -8.37 25.96
CA GLN A 127 -4.30 -8.62 27.40
C GLN A 127 -5.02 -7.45 28.11
N ARG A 128 -4.94 -6.25 27.53
CA ARG A 128 -5.60 -5.03 28.02
C ARG A 128 -6.88 -4.70 27.25
N GLY A 129 -7.35 -5.62 26.41
CA GLY A 129 -8.52 -5.42 25.56
C GLY A 129 -8.34 -4.35 24.48
N MET A 130 -7.08 -3.97 24.18
CA MET A 130 -6.77 -3.09 23.05
C MET A 130 -6.61 -3.91 21.77
N LYS A 131 -6.70 -3.22 20.64
CA LYS A 131 -6.45 -3.73 19.29
C LYS A 131 -5.17 -3.12 18.74
N VAL A 132 -4.46 -3.81 17.84
CA VAL A 132 -3.27 -3.28 17.16
C VAL A 132 -3.50 -3.28 15.67
N ILE A 133 -3.32 -2.11 15.04
CA ILE A 133 -3.31 -1.97 13.59
C ILE A 133 -1.93 -1.55 13.09
N MET A 134 -1.52 -2.12 11.97
CA MET A 134 -0.25 -1.79 11.30
C MET A 134 -0.45 -0.72 10.22
N ASP A 135 0.50 0.20 10.08
CA ASP A 135 0.57 1.05 8.90
C ASP A 135 1.05 0.23 7.67
N LEU A 136 0.21 0.19 6.64
CA LEU A 136 0.44 -0.50 5.38
C LEU A 136 0.73 0.51 4.28
N VAL A 137 1.96 0.51 3.77
CA VAL A 137 2.33 1.33 2.60
C VAL A 137 2.23 0.46 1.36
N ALA A 138 1.12 0.56 0.63
CA ALA A 138 0.86 -0.34 -0.50
C ALA A 138 1.20 0.30 -1.87
N ASN A 139 1.41 1.61 -1.93
CA ASN A 139 1.57 2.32 -3.21
C ASN A 139 3.02 2.30 -3.75
N HIS A 140 4.03 2.07 -2.91
CA HIS A 140 5.44 2.18 -3.30
C HIS A 140 6.35 1.43 -2.32
N THR A 141 7.60 1.19 -2.72
CA THR A 141 8.67 0.65 -1.86
C THR A 141 9.91 1.55 -1.92
N ALA A 142 10.91 1.28 -1.09
CA ALA A 142 12.26 1.82 -1.30
C ALA A 142 12.89 1.31 -2.61
N TRP A 143 13.81 2.10 -3.17
CA TRP A 143 14.52 1.74 -4.40
C TRP A 143 15.46 0.53 -4.28
N ASP A 144 15.86 0.17 -3.07
CA ASP A 144 16.64 -1.03 -2.73
C ASP A 144 15.79 -2.11 -2.05
N SER A 145 14.47 -2.07 -2.24
CA SER A 145 13.56 -3.11 -1.73
C SER A 145 13.90 -4.50 -2.28
N VAL A 146 13.68 -5.53 -1.47
CA VAL A 146 13.79 -6.94 -1.88
C VAL A 146 12.91 -7.28 -3.08
N MET A 147 11.80 -6.57 -3.24
CA MET A 147 10.87 -6.70 -4.35
C MET A 147 11.42 -6.16 -5.67
N MET A 148 12.45 -5.31 -5.64
CA MET A 148 13.06 -4.69 -6.84
C MET A 148 13.71 -5.72 -7.79
N THR A 149 13.90 -6.96 -7.31
CA THR A 149 14.30 -8.10 -8.15
C THR A 149 13.27 -8.42 -9.24
N ASN A 150 12.00 -8.08 -9.05
CA ASN A 150 10.95 -8.20 -10.05
C ASN A 150 10.45 -6.81 -10.50
N LYS A 151 10.98 -6.30 -11.62
CA LYS A 151 10.60 -4.98 -12.14
C LYS A 151 9.13 -4.88 -12.57
N ASP A 152 8.47 -5.99 -12.86
CA ASP A 152 7.05 -6.00 -13.24
C ASP A 152 6.14 -5.60 -12.07
N PHE A 153 6.66 -5.60 -10.84
CA PHE A 153 5.95 -5.08 -9.67
C PHE A 153 5.86 -3.56 -9.67
N TYR A 154 6.57 -2.87 -10.55
CA TYR A 154 6.73 -1.42 -10.50
C TYR A 154 6.11 -0.69 -11.69
N LYS A 155 5.73 0.56 -11.46
CA LYS A 155 5.39 1.51 -12.51
C LYS A 155 6.66 1.79 -13.31
N GLN A 156 6.53 1.78 -14.63
CA GLN A 156 7.64 2.02 -15.55
C GLN A 156 7.26 3.10 -16.57
N ASP A 157 8.25 3.87 -17.01
CA ASP A 157 8.12 4.77 -18.15
C ASP A 157 8.08 4.02 -19.49
N ALA A 158 7.95 4.75 -20.60
CA ALA A 158 7.91 4.14 -21.95
C ALA A 158 9.21 3.42 -22.35
N SER A 159 10.32 3.65 -21.64
CA SER A 159 11.62 3.00 -21.87
C SER A 159 11.86 1.83 -20.90
N GLY A 160 10.89 1.50 -20.03
CA GLY A 160 11.00 0.42 -19.06
C GLY A 160 11.79 0.80 -17.80
N HIS A 161 12.05 2.09 -17.55
CA HIS A 161 12.65 2.53 -16.29
C HIS A 161 11.60 2.62 -15.19
N VAL A 162 11.92 2.09 -14.01
CA VAL A 162 11.07 2.23 -12.82
C VAL A 162 10.97 3.70 -12.43
N ILE A 163 9.75 4.15 -12.12
CA ILE A 163 9.45 5.54 -11.75
C ILE A 163 8.81 5.63 -10.36
N PRO A 164 8.96 6.76 -9.65
CA PRO A 164 8.24 6.99 -8.39
C PRO A 164 6.73 7.13 -8.65
N PRO A 165 5.87 6.94 -7.64
CA PRO A 165 4.43 7.17 -7.80
C PRO A 165 4.08 8.65 -7.98
N VAL A 166 4.93 9.54 -7.46
CA VAL A 166 4.86 11.00 -7.49
C VAL A 166 6.29 11.52 -7.71
N PRO A 167 6.57 12.40 -8.67
CA PRO A 167 7.94 12.82 -9.01
C PRO A 167 8.77 13.34 -7.83
N GLU A 168 8.13 14.01 -6.86
CA GLU A 168 8.76 14.59 -5.68
C GLU A 168 9.11 13.55 -4.59
N TRP A 169 8.57 12.33 -4.70
CA TRP A 169 8.85 11.23 -3.77
C TRP A 169 10.10 10.46 -4.22
N THR A 170 11.24 11.16 -4.17
CA THR A 170 12.53 10.71 -4.72
C THR A 170 13.10 9.45 -4.07
N ASP A 171 12.68 9.13 -2.85
CA ASP A 171 13.18 8.02 -2.04
C ASP A 171 12.39 6.71 -2.22
N VAL A 172 11.40 6.68 -3.12
CA VAL A 172 10.52 5.51 -3.32
C VAL A 172 10.22 5.21 -4.79
N ALA A 173 9.97 3.95 -5.09
CA ALA A 173 9.59 3.42 -6.39
C ALA A 173 8.11 2.99 -6.40
N GLY A 174 7.34 3.44 -7.39
CA GLY A 174 5.89 3.23 -7.43
C GLY A 174 5.52 1.80 -7.81
N LEU A 175 4.57 1.20 -7.10
CA LEU A 175 4.08 -0.15 -7.36
C LEU A 175 3.00 -0.18 -8.45
N SER A 176 2.98 -1.23 -9.27
CA SER A 176 2.05 -1.44 -10.39
C SER A 176 1.10 -2.60 -10.12
N TYR A 177 -0.11 -2.28 -9.67
CA TYR A 177 -1.20 -3.25 -9.42
C TYR A 177 -1.81 -3.86 -10.68
N LYS A 178 -1.23 -3.60 -11.85
CA LYS A 178 -1.47 -4.37 -13.08
C LYS A 178 -0.82 -5.76 -13.02
N SER A 179 0.21 -5.93 -12.20
CA SER A 179 0.87 -7.22 -11.98
C SER A 179 0.05 -8.09 -11.03
N TYR A 180 -0.47 -9.21 -11.51
CA TYR A 180 -1.14 -10.20 -10.66
C TYR A 180 -0.20 -10.77 -9.59
N ALA A 181 1.05 -11.03 -9.94
CA ALA A 181 2.04 -11.54 -8.99
C ALA A 181 2.33 -10.54 -7.85
N LEU A 182 2.26 -9.24 -8.11
CA LEU A 182 2.34 -8.23 -7.04
C LEU A 182 1.12 -8.33 -6.10
N ARG A 183 -0.09 -8.45 -6.66
CA ARG A 183 -1.33 -8.54 -5.87
C ARG A 183 -1.27 -9.74 -4.92
N GLU A 184 -0.88 -10.91 -5.43
CA GLU A 184 -0.67 -12.12 -4.63
C GLU A 184 0.38 -11.91 -3.54
N TYR A 185 1.51 -11.28 -3.86
CA TYR A 185 2.55 -10.96 -2.88
C TYR A 185 2.01 -10.09 -1.73
N MET A 186 1.29 -9.00 -2.05
CA MET A 186 0.76 -8.08 -1.05
C MET A 186 -0.31 -8.73 -0.19
N ILE A 187 -1.19 -9.56 -0.77
CA ILE A 187 -2.21 -10.30 -0.03
C ILE A 187 -1.58 -11.34 0.90
N ALA A 188 -0.59 -12.09 0.41
CA ALA A 188 0.16 -13.04 1.22
C ALA A 188 0.87 -12.34 2.39
N MET A 189 1.38 -11.12 2.18
CA MET A 189 2.04 -10.32 3.21
C MET A 189 1.06 -9.85 4.28
N LEU A 190 -0.14 -9.38 3.91
CA LEU A 190 -1.17 -9.01 4.87
C LEU A 190 -1.63 -10.22 5.70
N LYS A 191 -1.85 -11.35 5.04
CA LYS A 191 -2.18 -12.62 5.70
C LYS A 191 -1.08 -13.09 6.64
N TYR A 192 0.18 -12.89 6.27
CA TYR A 192 1.32 -13.21 7.12
C TYR A 192 1.25 -12.43 8.43
N TRP A 193 1.07 -11.10 8.41
CA TRP A 193 1.02 -10.32 9.65
C TRP A 193 -0.18 -10.64 10.53
N ILE A 194 -1.35 -10.94 9.94
CA ILE A 194 -2.50 -11.45 10.70
C ILE A 194 -2.18 -12.78 11.37
N LYS A 195 -1.63 -13.75 10.63
CA LYS A 195 -1.39 -15.11 11.15
C LYS A 195 -0.23 -15.19 12.12
N GLU A 196 0.84 -14.48 11.82
CA GLU A 196 2.07 -14.53 12.60
C GLU A 196 2.00 -13.58 13.78
N ALA A 197 1.61 -12.33 13.60
CA ALA A 197 1.66 -11.33 14.67
C ALA A 197 0.31 -11.04 15.34
N ASP A 198 -0.79 -11.63 14.86
CA ASP A 198 -2.14 -11.44 15.38
C ASP A 198 -2.61 -9.98 15.36
N VAL A 199 -2.22 -9.23 14.32
CA VAL A 199 -2.67 -7.84 14.16
C VAL A 199 -4.14 -7.79 13.78
N ASP A 200 -4.85 -6.80 14.32
CA ASP A 200 -6.31 -6.67 14.20
C ASP A 200 -6.75 -5.88 12.96
N GLY A 201 -5.80 -5.31 12.22
CA GLY A 201 -6.11 -4.58 10.99
C GLY A 201 -4.95 -3.73 10.48
N PHE A 202 -5.26 -2.93 9.47
CA PHE A 202 -4.28 -2.09 8.79
C PHE A 202 -4.82 -0.69 8.58
N ARG A 203 -3.97 0.32 8.79
CA ARG A 203 -4.15 1.67 8.25
C ARG A 203 -3.43 1.70 6.91
N CYS A 204 -4.13 1.98 5.81
CA CYS A 204 -3.52 1.96 4.48
C CYS A 204 -3.07 3.36 4.04
N ASP A 205 -1.75 3.55 3.89
CA ASP A 205 -1.16 4.82 3.44
C ASP A 205 -1.55 5.12 1.99
N VAL A 206 -1.95 6.38 1.75
CA VAL A 206 -2.37 6.91 0.43
C VAL A 206 -3.22 5.94 -0.38
N ALA A 207 -4.17 5.27 0.29
CA ALA A 207 -4.95 4.15 -0.26
C ALA A 207 -5.64 4.45 -1.60
N TYR A 208 -5.96 5.73 -1.87
CA TYR A 208 -6.53 6.20 -3.13
C TYR A 208 -5.60 6.03 -4.35
N MET A 209 -4.28 5.88 -4.14
CA MET A 209 -3.30 5.62 -5.21
C MET A 209 -3.18 4.13 -5.56
N VAL A 210 -3.88 3.26 -4.83
CA VAL A 210 -3.96 1.82 -5.07
C VAL A 210 -5.36 1.50 -5.60
N PRO A 211 -5.50 0.69 -6.68
CA PRO A 211 -6.81 0.42 -7.28
C PRO A 211 -7.83 -0.15 -6.28
N THR A 212 -9.06 0.36 -6.32
CA THR A 212 -10.14 -0.08 -5.42
C THR A 212 -10.41 -1.57 -5.50
N ASP A 213 -10.33 -2.17 -6.69
CA ASP A 213 -10.55 -3.61 -6.89
C ASP A 213 -9.49 -4.48 -6.19
N PHE A 214 -8.28 -3.96 -5.95
CA PHE A 214 -7.30 -4.64 -5.09
C PHE A 214 -7.76 -4.65 -3.63
N TRP A 215 -8.23 -3.52 -3.11
CA TRP A 215 -8.75 -3.46 -1.74
C TRP A 215 -9.99 -4.34 -1.53
N GLU A 216 -10.83 -4.47 -2.56
CA GLU A 216 -11.96 -5.40 -2.54
C GLU A 216 -11.53 -6.87 -2.49
N GLN A 217 -10.49 -7.23 -3.25
CA GLN A 217 -9.90 -8.56 -3.19
C GLN A 217 -9.32 -8.84 -1.80
N VAL A 218 -8.48 -7.94 -1.28
CA VAL A 218 -7.84 -8.05 0.05
C VAL A 218 -8.87 -8.30 1.15
N ARG A 219 -10.00 -7.58 1.14
CA ARG A 219 -11.04 -7.73 2.16
C ARG A 219 -11.77 -9.08 2.11
N THR A 220 -11.86 -9.67 0.92
CA THR A 220 -12.58 -10.94 0.71
C THR A 220 -11.76 -12.15 1.16
N GLU A 221 -10.44 -12.02 1.11
CA GLU A 221 -9.46 -13.09 1.26
C GLU A 221 -8.98 -13.36 2.69
#